data_AF-A0A149QND6-F1
#
_entry.id   AF-A0A149QND6-F1
#
_cell.length_a   1.000
_cell.length_b   1.000
_cell.length_c   1.000
_cell.angle_alpha   90.00
_cell.angle_beta   90.00
_cell.angle_gamma   90.00
#
_symmetry.space_group_name_H-M   'P 1'
#
loop_
_entity.id
_entity.type
_entity.pdbx_description
1 polymer ?
#
loop_
_entity_poly.entity_id
_entity_poly.type
_entity_poly.pdbx_seq_one_letter_code
_entity_poly.pdbx_strand_id
1 'polypeptide(L)'
;MTSATHPRPIRPLPEILINQIAAGEVVERPASVVKELVENAIDAGASRVDIDLEEGGVRLIRIRDNGSGIAPEQLPLAVSRHATSKIADLDDLESVATLGFRGEALPSIASVSRFTLCSRRAHDEHGSALQIEGGKIGEVTPRAHAPGTTVEVRELFYNVPARRKFLRAERTELGHIEEWLRSLALARPDVELRVSHNGKASRRYKPGDLYSDARLAETLGEDFANQAVRVDHSGAGLRLHGWIAQPHYSRASADQQYLYVNGRSVRDRSVAHAVKMAYGDVLYHGRQPAYVLFLELDPTRVDVNVHPAKHEVRFRDSRLVHDFVYRTLKDALADTRAGMSAQEIGAGPAHPADAAAVPTASSAGASGFGLVRGAAPGSGGGGGGFSGWRPQQPLGLQVADAPAAYAALYATPAGAERAAALPPMPSENGLPVTSADAGVPPLGYAIAQLHGIYILAENAEGLIVVDMHAAHERIGYERLKNAHDGIGLQSQPLLVPITLAVGEREADTAESEADTLAALGFEVTRAGPGSLHVRSIPALLAHAEPEGLLRDVLTDLREHGQSRRVASARDELLSTMACHGAVRANRRLTVPEMNALLRDMEITERSGQCNHGRPTWARFSLAEIDRWFLRGR
;
A
#
# COMPACT_ATOMS: atom_id res chain seq x y z
N MET A 1 29.33 -61.48 -7.17
CA MET A 1 28.01 -62.14 -7.15
C MET A 1 26.94 -61.07 -7.14
N THR A 2 26.41 -60.73 -8.30
CA THR A 2 25.31 -59.78 -8.49
C THR A 2 24.01 -60.44 -8.05
N SER A 3 23.40 -59.92 -6.98
CA SER A 3 22.08 -60.34 -6.52
C SER A 3 21.07 -60.06 -7.64
N ALA A 4 20.53 -61.11 -8.25
CA ALA A 4 19.44 -61.00 -9.21
C ALA A 4 18.20 -60.50 -8.46
N THR A 5 17.89 -59.21 -8.61
CA THR A 5 16.69 -58.59 -8.03
C THR A 5 15.46 -59.17 -8.71
N HIS A 6 14.89 -60.23 -8.13
CA HIS A 6 13.58 -60.71 -8.54
C HIS A 6 12.53 -59.63 -8.19
N PRO A 7 11.57 -59.35 -9.09
CA PRO A 7 10.51 -58.39 -8.80
C PRO A 7 9.72 -58.86 -7.57
N ARG A 8 9.52 -57.94 -6.61
CA ARG A 8 8.77 -58.26 -5.38
C ARG A 8 7.29 -58.48 -5.74
N PRO A 9 6.61 -59.47 -5.13
CA PRO A 9 5.18 -59.68 -5.33
C PRO A 9 4.39 -58.49 -4.77
N ILE A 10 3.30 -58.13 -5.46
CA ILE A 10 2.33 -57.13 -4.98
C ILE A 10 1.70 -57.67 -3.69
N ARG A 11 1.78 -56.89 -2.60
CA ARG A 11 1.23 -57.24 -1.29
C ARG A 11 0.75 -55.99 -0.56
N PRO A 12 -0.26 -56.09 0.33
CA PRO A 12 -0.64 -54.97 1.18
C PRO A 12 0.56 -54.51 2.03
N LEU A 13 0.70 -53.19 2.16
CA LEU A 13 1.75 -52.59 2.98
C LEU A 13 1.36 -52.73 4.47
N PRO A 14 2.32 -52.93 5.39
CA PRO A 14 2.05 -52.86 6.82
C PRO A 14 1.46 -51.49 7.20
N GLU A 15 0.49 -51.46 8.12
CA GLU A 15 -0.20 -50.22 8.53
C GLU A 15 0.78 -49.13 8.99
N ILE A 16 1.82 -49.49 9.75
CA ILE A 16 2.87 -48.56 10.19
C ILE A 16 3.58 -47.90 8.99
N LEU A 17 3.85 -48.67 7.93
CA LEU A 17 4.49 -48.14 6.73
C LEU A 17 3.53 -47.25 5.93
N ILE A 18 2.25 -47.61 5.85
CA ILE A 18 1.20 -46.76 5.25
C ILE A 18 1.10 -45.43 6.02
N ASN A 19 1.18 -45.47 7.35
CA ASN A 19 1.24 -44.31 8.25
C ASN A 19 2.44 -43.43 7.99
N GLN A 20 3.63 -44.01 7.85
CA GLN A 20 4.84 -43.27 7.54
C GLN A 20 4.82 -42.64 6.14
N ILE A 21 4.25 -43.33 5.14
CA ILE A 21 4.11 -42.81 3.77
C ILE A 21 3.13 -41.62 3.75
N ALA A 22 1.93 -41.79 4.30
CA ALA A 22 0.92 -40.73 4.37
C ALA A 22 1.42 -39.52 5.19
N ALA A 23 2.14 -39.78 6.28
CA ALA A 23 2.79 -38.71 7.04
C ALA A 23 3.82 -37.92 6.23
N GLY A 24 4.31 -38.45 5.09
CA GLY A 24 5.21 -37.70 4.20
C GLY A 24 4.53 -36.69 3.31
N GLU A 25 3.25 -36.92 3.02
CA GLU A 25 2.43 -36.00 2.22
C GLU A 25 1.85 -34.89 3.09
N VAL A 26 1.63 -35.18 4.39
CA VAL A 26 1.03 -34.24 5.35
C VAL A 26 2.07 -33.51 6.22
N VAL A 27 3.14 -34.20 6.62
CA VAL A 27 4.14 -33.69 7.59
C VAL A 27 5.54 -33.72 6.97
N GLU A 28 5.91 -32.60 6.35
CA GLU A 28 7.24 -32.42 5.74
C GLU A 28 8.26 -31.95 6.78
N ARG A 29 7.88 -31.00 7.65
CA ARG A 29 8.78 -30.26 8.56
C ARG A 29 8.07 -29.87 9.87
N PRO A 30 8.81 -29.46 10.92
CA PRO A 30 8.22 -28.95 12.17
C PRO A 30 7.14 -27.87 11.96
N ALA A 31 7.33 -26.96 11.01
CA ALA A 31 6.35 -25.93 10.69
C ALA A 31 4.99 -26.49 10.23
N SER A 32 4.97 -27.60 9.48
CA SER A 32 3.74 -28.27 9.08
C SER A 32 2.99 -28.84 10.30
N VAL A 33 3.72 -29.38 11.27
CA VAL A 33 3.13 -29.89 12.52
C VAL A 33 2.51 -28.76 13.33
N VAL A 34 3.26 -27.66 13.52
CA VAL A 34 2.75 -26.48 14.24
C VAL A 34 1.51 -25.93 13.56
N LYS A 35 1.54 -25.82 12.22
CA LYS A 35 0.39 -25.37 11.43
C LYS A 35 -0.87 -26.18 11.73
N GLU A 36 -0.82 -27.49 11.52
CA GLU A 36 -1.99 -28.36 11.69
C GLU A 36 -2.53 -28.36 13.13
N LEU A 37 -1.63 -28.34 14.13
CA LEU A 37 -2.03 -28.36 15.53
C LEU A 37 -2.63 -27.03 16.00
N VAL A 38 -2.09 -25.90 15.57
CA VAL A 38 -2.65 -24.57 15.89
C VAL A 38 -3.96 -24.33 15.12
N GLU A 39 -4.07 -24.78 13.86
CA GLU A 39 -5.34 -24.73 13.12
C GLU A 39 -6.43 -25.55 13.84
N ASN A 40 -6.09 -26.74 14.37
CA ASN A 40 -7.01 -27.54 15.18
C ASN A 40 -7.44 -26.85 16.48
N ALA A 41 -6.53 -26.13 17.14
CA ALA A 41 -6.88 -25.33 18.32
C ALA A 41 -7.87 -24.21 17.98
N ILE A 42 -7.67 -23.52 16.86
CA ILE A 42 -8.56 -22.45 16.38
C ILE A 42 -9.93 -23.01 15.99
N ASP A 43 -9.97 -24.15 15.27
CA ASP A 43 -11.21 -24.82 14.91
C ASP A 43 -11.98 -25.31 16.16
N ALA A 44 -11.28 -25.59 17.28
CA ALA A 44 -11.90 -25.90 18.57
C ALA A 44 -12.39 -24.66 19.35
N GLY A 45 -12.33 -23.47 18.75
CA GLY A 45 -12.79 -22.21 19.34
C GLY A 45 -11.83 -21.61 20.37
N ALA A 46 -10.54 -21.94 20.30
CA ALA A 46 -9.56 -21.40 21.24
C ALA A 46 -9.37 -19.89 21.08
N SER A 47 -9.44 -19.14 22.18
CA SER A 47 -9.08 -17.72 22.25
C SER A 47 -7.62 -17.50 22.67
N ARG A 48 -6.94 -18.54 23.16
CA ARG A 48 -5.51 -18.53 23.49
C ARG A 48 -4.85 -19.84 23.08
N VAL A 49 -3.69 -19.72 22.43
CA VAL A 49 -2.81 -20.84 22.09
C VAL A 49 -1.39 -20.57 22.59
N ASP A 50 -0.91 -21.43 23.48
CA ASP A 50 0.44 -21.45 24.01
C ASP A 50 1.28 -22.48 23.22
N ILE A 51 2.41 -22.04 22.64
CA ILE A 51 3.27 -22.80 21.72
C ILE A 51 4.68 -22.84 22.31
N ASP A 52 5.11 -24.01 22.78
CA ASP A 52 6.47 -24.23 23.27
C ASP A 52 7.27 -25.08 22.27
N LEU A 53 8.42 -24.56 21.87
CA LEU A 53 9.32 -25.18 20.90
C LEU A 53 10.68 -25.46 21.53
N GLU A 54 11.26 -26.61 21.22
CA GLU A 54 12.65 -26.93 21.58
C GLU A 54 13.41 -27.46 20.37
N GLU A 55 14.64 -26.97 20.17
CA GLU A 55 15.48 -27.30 18.99
C GLU A 55 14.74 -27.08 17.66
N GLY A 56 14.04 -25.95 17.51
CA GLY A 56 13.32 -25.60 16.28
C GLY A 56 12.12 -26.51 16.00
N GLY A 57 11.61 -27.19 17.04
CA GLY A 57 10.49 -28.13 16.95
C GLY A 57 10.90 -29.57 16.65
N VAL A 58 12.20 -29.87 16.53
CA VAL A 58 12.69 -31.24 16.32
C VAL A 58 12.63 -32.04 17.62
N ARG A 59 13.02 -31.43 18.74
CA ARG A 59 13.01 -32.11 20.05
C ARG A 59 11.64 -32.08 20.71
N LEU A 60 11.00 -30.92 20.74
CA LEU A 60 9.64 -30.76 21.30
C LEU A 60 8.86 -29.72 20.50
N ILE A 61 7.61 -30.06 20.20
CA ILE A 61 6.53 -29.12 19.89
C ILE A 61 5.42 -29.41 20.89
N ARG A 62 5.10 -28.44 21.75
CA ARG A 62 3.93 -28.50 22.63
C ARG A 62 2.99 -27.37 22.26
N ILE A 63 1.74 -27.72 21.96
CA ILE A 63 0.68 -26.75 21.68
C ILE A 63 -0.42 -26.98 22.70
N ARG A 64 -0.75 -25.92 23.44
CA ARG A 64 -1.80 -25.92 24.45
C ARG A 64 -2.81 -24.84 24.13
N ASP A 65 -4.07 -25.22 24.11
CA ASP A 65 -5.19 -24.32 23.84
C ASP A 65 -6.19 -24.31 25.00
N ASN A 66 -7.12 -23.35 24.92
CA ASN A 66 -8.28 -23.24 25.80
C ASN A 66 -9.60 -23.48 25.04
N GLY A 67 -9.57 -24.31 23.99
CA GLY A 67 -10.75 -24.64 23.20
C GLY A 67 -11.73 -25.57 23.93
N SER A 68 -12.67 -26.14 23.18
CA SER A 68 -13.74 -27.00 23.71
C SER A 68 -13.26 -28.29 24.40
N GLY A 69 -12.06 -28.76 24.06
CA GLY A 69 -11.54 -30.06 24.47
C GLY A 69 -12.16 -31.24 23.71
N ILE A 70 -11.67 -32.45 24.01
CA ILE A 70 -12.04 -33.73 23.39
C ILE A 70 -12.51 -34.67 24.50
N ALA A 71 -13.61 -35.41 24.25
CA ALA A 71 -14.13 -36.39 25.20
C ALA A 71 -13.15 -37.56 25.39
N PRO A 72 -13.04 -38.17 26.58
CA PRO A 72 -12.12 -39.29 26.85
C PRO A 72 -12.29 -40.46 25.86
N GLU A 73 -13.53 -40.86 25.61
CA GLU A 73 -13.92 -41.90 24.66
C GLU A 73 -13.59 -41.56 23.19
N GLN A 74 -13.42 -40.27 22.85
CA GLN A 74 -13.07 -39.81 21.51
C GLN A 74 -11.57 -39.62 21.32
N LEU A 75 -10.74 -39.69 22.37
CA LEU A 75 -9.29 -39.55 22.24
C LEU A 75 -8.66 -40.59 21.28
N PRO A 76 -9.02 -41.88 21.34
CA PRO A 76 -8.53 -42.86 20.37
C PRO A 76 -9.04 -42.57 18.94
N LEU A 77 -10.27 -42.05 18.82
CA LEU A 77 -10.87 -41.71 17.53
C LEU A 77 -10.18 -40.49 16.89
N ALA A 78 -9.79 -39.49 17.68
CA ALA A 78 -9.09 -38.29 17.20
C ALA A 78 -7.72 -38.58 16.55
N VAL A 79 -7.11 -39.71 16.90
CA VAL A 79 -5.82 -40.18 16.34
C VAL A 79 -6.00 -41.34 15.36
N SER A 80 -7.24 -41.70 15.04
CA SER A 80 -7.57 -42.66 13.99
C SER A 80 -7.70 -41.95 12.63
N ARG A 81 -7.36 -42.65 11.55
CA ARG A 81 -7.50 -42.09 10.20
C ARG A 81 -8.95 -41.96 9.79
N HIS A 82 -9.22 -40.98 8.93
CA HIS A 82 -10.55 -40.75 8.35
C HIS A 82 -11.64 -40.50 9.40
N ALA A 83 -11.23 -40.06 10.59
CA ALA A 83 -12.12 -39.63 11.64
C ALA A 83 -12.01 -38.12 11.80
N THR A 84 -13.15 -37.43 11.67
CA THR A 84 -13.23 -35.98 11.80
C THR A 84 -14.59 -35.61 12.38
N SER A 85 -14.62 -34.52 13.15
CA SER A 85 -15.86 -33.92 13.65
C SER A 85 -16.32 -32.73 12.80
N LYS A 86 -15.60 -32.43 11.70
CA LYS A 86 -15.72 -31.17 10.95
C LYS A 86 -16.53 -31.28 9.66
N ILE A 87 -16.67 -32.49 9.11
CA ILE A 87 -17.47 -32.77 7.91
C ILE A 87 -18.19 -34.11 8.11
N ALA A 88 -19.46 -34.20 7.71
CA ALA A 88 -20.24 -35.42 7.76
C ALA A 88 -20.62 -35.93 6.35
N ASP A 89 -20.75 -35.03 5.38
CA ASP A 89 -21.17 -35.36 4.01
C ASP A 89 -20.42 -34.56 2.92
N LEU A 90 -20.82 -34.76 1.66
CA LEU A 90 -20.19 -34.12 0.50
C LEU A 90 -20.53 -32.62 0.41
N ASP A 91 -21.71 -32.21 0.89
CA ASP A 91 -22.16 -30.82 0.87
C ASP A 91 -21.38 -29.99 1.92
N ASP A 92 -21.04 -30.60 3.06
CA ASP A 92 -20.11 -30.06 4.05
C ASP A 92 -18.69 -29.86 3.46
N LEU A 93 -18.24 -30.77 2.58
CA LEU A 93 -16.92 -30.69 1.93
C LEU A 93 -16.82 -29.53 0.92
N GLU A 94 -17.92 -29.17 0.28
CA GLU A 94 -18.00 -28.05 -0.66
C GLU A 94 -18.15 -26.68 0.05
N SER A 95 -18.61 -26.67 1.31
CA SER A 95 -18.91 -25.46 2.09
C SER A 95 -17.93 -25.16 3.24
N VAL A 96 -16.83 -25.91 3.34
CA VAL A 96 -15.94 -25.91 4.53
C VAL A 96 -15.44 -24.52 4.94
N ALA A 97 -15.94 -24.04 6.09
CA ALA A 97 -15.46 -22.83 6.78
C ALA A 97 -14.30 -23.10 7.77
N THR A 98 -13.98 -24.37 8.05
CA THR A 98 -12.91 -24.77 8.99
C THR A 98 -11.55 -24.88 8.32
N LEU A 99 -10.47 -24.67 9.07
CA LEU A 99 -9.11 -24.64 8.50
C LEU A 99 -8.63 -26.04 8.07
N GLY A 100 -9.01 -27.09 8.83
CA GLY A 100 -8.76 -28.49 8.50
C GLY A 100 -10.03 -29.31 8.29
N PHE A 101 -9.99 -30.38 7.48
CA PHE A 101 -11.15 -31.28 7.26
C PHE A 101 -10.81 -32.77 7.04
N ARG A 102 -9.53 -33.13 6.84
CA ARG A 102 -9.14 -34.46 6.32
C ARG A 102 -9.11 -35.59 7.36
N GLY A 103 -9.09 -35.29 8.66
CA GLY A 103 -8.98 -36.33 9.70
C GLY A 103 -7.68 -37.15 9.62
N GLU A 104 -6.62 -36.59 9.04
CA GLU A 104 -5.35 -37.30 8.76
C GLU A 104 -4.13 -36.71 9.47
N ALA A 105 -4.23 -35.49 10.01
CA ALA A 105 -3.10 -34.77 10.60
C ALA A 105 -2.57 -35.43 11.87
N LEU A 106 -3.40 -35.60 12.90
CA LEU A 106 -3.00 -36.20 14.18
C LEU A 106 -2.46 -37.65 14.04
N PRO A 107 -3.14 -38.56 13.29
CA PRO A 107 -2.61 -39.91 13.06
C PRO A 107 -1.23 -39.89 12.39
N SER A 108 -1.06 -39.01 11.39
CA SER A 108 0.19 -38.87 10.64
C SER A 108 1.33 -38.40 11.55
N ILE A 109 1.10 -37.35 12.34
CA ILE A 109 2.08 -36.80 13.29
C ILE A 109 2.46 -37.87 14.33
N ALA A 110 1.47 -38.56 14.90
CA ALA A 110 1.68 -39.58 15.92
C ALA A 110 2.47 -40.81 15.42
N SER A 111 2.41 -41.11 14.12
CA SER A 111 3.17 -42.23 13.53
C SER A 111 4.68 -41.98 13.40
N VAL A 112 5.09 -40.70 13.37
CA VAL A 112 6.48 -40.28 13.14
C VAL A 112 7.10 -39.55 14.34
N SER A 113 6.48 -39.65 15.51
CA SER A 113 6.92 -38.98 16.74
C SER A 113 6.56 -39.77 18.00
N ARG A 114 7.06 -39.32 19.14
CA ARG A 114 6.54 -39.67 20.46
C ARG A 114 5.46 -38.66 20.82
N PHE A 115 4.20 -39.07 20.73
CA PHE A 115 3.05 -38.19 20.75
C PHE A 115 2.26 -38.36 22.05
N THR A 116 1.79 -37.25 22.62
CA THR A 116 0.88 -37.25 23.77
C THR A 116 -0.23 -36.25 23.53
N LEU A 117 -1.47 -36.72 23.59
CA LEU A 117 -2.67 -35.90 23.53
C LEU A 117 -3.31 -35.86 24.91
N CYS A 118 -3.54 -34.68 25.45
CA CYS A 118 -4.23 -34.48 26.72
C CYS A 118 -5.36 -33.50 26.51
N SER A 119 -6.55 -33.81 27.01
CA SER A 119 -7.69 -32.92 26.83
C SER A 119 -8.65 -33.01 28.00
N ARG A 120 -9.40 -31.93 28.23
CA ARG A 120 -10.51 -31.87 29.17
C ARG A 120 -11.58 -30.93 28.63
N ARG A 121 -12.83 -31.38 28.59
CA ARG A 121 -13.97 -30.50 28.28
C ARG A 121 -14.33 -29.69 29.52
N ALA A 122 -15.00 -28.56 29.34
CA ALA A 122 -15.34 -27.66 30.44
C ALA A 122 -16.14 -28.35 31.57
N HIS A 123 -17.03 -29.27 31.22
CA HIS A 123 -17.89 -30.01 32.14
C HIS A 123 -17.32 -31.32 32.68
N ASP A 124 -16.17 -31.80 32.18
CA ASP A 124 -15.53 -33.02 32.68
C ASP A 124 -14.74 -32.71 33.97
N GLU A 125 -14.87 -33.57 34.99
CA GLU A 125 -14.24 -33.38 36.32
C GLU A 125 -12.70 -33.42 36.25
N HIS A 126 -12.16 -34.33 35.46
CA HIS A 126 -10.72 -34.48 35.22
C HIS A 126 -10.41 -34.61 33.73
N GLY A 127 -9.16 -34.32 33.35
CA GLY A 127 -8.69 -34.54 31.99
C GLY A 127 -8.33 -36.00 31.75
N SER A 128 -8.11 -36.31 30.48
CA SER A 128 -7.65 -37.61 30.04
C SER A 128 -6.46 -37.45 29.09
N ALA A 129 -5.56 -38.43 29.12
CA ALA A 129 -4.34 -38.45 28.33
C ALA A 129 -4.25 -39.73 27.52
N LEU A 130 -3.79 -39.60 26.27
CA LEU A 130 -3.46 -40.69 25.38
C LEU A 130 -2.00 -40.55 24.93
N GLN A 131 -1.21 -41.58 25.19
CA GLN A 131 0.19 -41.67 24.74
C GLN A 131 0.30 -42.57 23.52
N ILE A 132 1.10 -42.16 22.55
CA ILE A 132 1.32 -42.88 21.30
C ILE A 132 2.80 -42.85 20.97
N GLU A 133 3.40 -44.02 20.75
CA GLU A 133 4.80 -44.13 20.34
C GLU A 133 4.90 -44.84 18.99
N GLY A 134 5.35 -44.12 17.96
CA GLY A 134 5.54 -44.67 16.62
C GLY A 134 4.26 -45.25 16.00
N GLY A 135 3.10 -44.62 16.29
CA GLY A 135 1.79 -45.04 15.82
C GLY A 135 1.11 -46.16 16.62
N LYS A 136 1.73 -46.68 17.69
CA LYS A 136 1.08 -47.63 18.62
C LYS A 136 0.28 -46.86 19.66
N ILE A 137 -1.03 -47.02 19.64
CA ILE A 137 -1.97 -46.35 20.55
C ILE A 137 -1.91 -47.01 21.93
N GLY A 138 -1.62 -46.24 22.98
CA GLY A 138 -1.67 -46.69 24.37
C GLY A 138 -3.09 -46.63 24.97
N GLU A 139 -3.20 -46.89 26.27
CA GLU A 139 -4.47 -46.76 26.99
C GLU A 139 -4.76 -45.29 27.36
N VAL A 140 -6.04 -44.94 27.41
CA VAL A 140 -6.49 -43.63 27.91
C VAL A 140 -6.37 -43.62 29.42
N THR A 141 -5.62 -42.66 29.97
CA THR A 141 -5.37 -42.54 31.41
C THR A 141 -5.87 -41.20 31.97
N PRO A 142 -6.42 -41.16 33.19
CA PRO A 142 -6.78 -39.89 33.83
C PRO A 142 -5.54 -39.00 34.03
N ARG A 143 -5.65 -37.71 33.70
CA ARG A 143 -4.57 -36.73 33.87
C ARG A 143 -5.12 -35.36 34.25
N ALA A 144 -4.49 -34.69 35.22
CA ALA A 144 -4.82 -33.32 35.57
C ALA A 144 -4.57 -32.39 34.36
N HIS A 145 -5.62 -31.69 33.92
CA HIS A 145 -5.57 -30.79 32.77
C HIS A 145 -6.60 -29.66 32.94
N ALA A 146 -6.27 -28.45 32.51
CA ALA A 146 -7.25 -27.34 32.44
C ALA A 146 -8.25 -27.59 31.28
N PRO A 147 -9.38 -26.87 31.18
CA PRO A 147 -10.23 -26.98 29.99
C PRO A 147 -9.42 -26.65 28.73
N GLY A 148 -9.67 -27.39 27.66
CA GLY A 148 -8.94 -27.30 26.39
C GLY A 148 -8.03 -28.51 26.14
N THR A 149 -7.14 -28.40 25.17
CA THR A 149 -6.28 -29.50 24.72
C THR A 149 -4.80 -29.14 24.79
N THR A 150 -3.96 -30.11 25.13
CA THR A 150 -2.50 -30.04 24.97
C THR A 150 -2.04 -31.20 24.10
N VAL A 151 -1.32 -30.88 23.03
CA VAL A 151 -0.64 -31.84 22.16
C VAL A 151 0.87 -31.68 22.35
N GLU A 152 1.55 -32.75 22.77
CA GLU A 152 3.02 -32.83 22.80
C GLU A 152 3.53 -33.77 21.71
N VAL A 153 4.45 -33.27 20.89
CA VAL A 153 5.15 -34.00 19.84
C VAL A 153 6.63 -33.97 20.18
N ARG A 154 7.20 -35.13 20.54
CA ARG A 154 8.61 -35.28 20.91
C ARG A 154 9.37 -36.09 19.87
N GLU A 155 10.63 -35.73 19.67
CA GLU A 155 11.57 -36.41 18.78
C GLU A 155 10.98 -36.65 17.37
N LEU A 156 10.65 -35.56 16.66
CA LEU A 156 10.06 -35.65 15.33
C LEU A 156 10.98 -36.40 14.36
N PHE A 157 10.43 -37.36 13.62
CA PHE A 157 11.12 -38.25 12.68
C PHE A 157 12.17 -39.19 13.31
N TYR A 158 12.10 -39.49 14.61
CA TYR A 158 13.04 -40.43 15.25
C TYR A 158 13.07 -41.81 14.58
N ASN A 159 11.92 -42.28 14.07
CA ASN A 159 11.75 -43.58 13.40
C ASN A 159 11.82 -43.48 11.85
N VAL A 160 12.09 -42.30 11.28
CA VAL A 160 12.25 -42.07 9.83
C VAL A 160 13.56 -41.31 9.54
N PRO A 161 14.72 -41.97 9.63
CA PRO A 161 16.03 -41.30 9.61
C PRO A 161 16.34 -40.55 8.31
N ALA A 162 15.78 -41.00 7.17
CA ALA A 162 15.91 -40.30 5.91
C ALA A 162 15.31 -38.88 5.98
N ARG A 163 14.09 -38.73 6.53
CA ARG A 163 13.43 -37.41 6.70
C ARG A 163 14.14 -36.54 7.72
N ARG A 164 14.60 -37.14 8.81
CA ARG A 164 15.39 -36.41 9.83
C ARG A 164 16.64 -35.74 9.23
N LYS A 165 17.27 -36.35 8.20
CA LYS A 165 18.40 -35.75 7.48
C LYS A 165 18.03 -34.61 6.53
N PHE A 166 16.76 -34.52 6.10
CA PHE A 166 16.27 -33.42 5.26
C PHE A 166 15.93 -32.15 6.06
N LEU A 167 15.81 -32.26 7.38
CA LEU A 167 15.63 -31.11 8.25
C LEU A 167 16.79 -30.13 8.11
N ARG A 168 16.47 -28.85 8.07
CA ARG A 168 17.45 -27.77 8.04
C ARG A 168 17.98 -27.50 9.45
N ALA A 169 18.92 -26.55 9.55
CA ALA A 169 19.39 -26.08 10.84
C ALA A 169 18.24 -25.54 11.70
N GLU A 170 18.36 -25.67 13.02
CA GLU A 170 17.36 -25.23 14.01
C GLU A 170 16.80 -23.83 13.71
N ARG A 171 17.69 -22.85 13.46
CA ARG A 171 17.31 -21.47 13.17
C ARG A 171 16.41 -21.34 11.93
N THR A 172 16.65 -22.17 10.92
CA THR A 172 15.86 -22.16 9.68
C THR A 172 14.47 -22.76 9.91
N GLU A 173 14.38 -23.86 10.65
CA GLU A 173 13.07 -24.45 11.01
C GLU A 173 12.25 -23.50 11.88
N LEU A 174 12.88 -22.88 12.89
CA LEU A 174 12.23 -21.86 13.72
C LEU A 174 11.73 -20.69 12.87
N GLY A 175 12.54 -20.20 11.93
CA GLY A 175 12.13 -19.10 11.04
C GLY A 175 10.89 -19.43 10.19
N HIS A 176 10.74 -20.67 9.73
CA HIS A 176 9.51 -21.08 9.04
C HIS A 176 8.28 -21.12 9.94
N ILE A 177 8.45 -21.54 11.21
CA ILE A 177 7.37 -21.52 12.20
C ILE A 177 6.99 -20.07 12.52
N GLU A 178 7.96 -19.20 12.78
CA GLU A 178 7.73 -17.79 13.11
C GLU A 178 7.05 -17.04 11.95
N GLU A 179 7.45 -17.29 10.70
CA GLU A 179 6.82 -16.66 9.53
C GLU A 179 5.36 -17.08 9.37
N TRP A 180 5.08 -18.38 9.53
CA TRP A 180 3.71 -18.88 9.48
C TRP A 180 2.85 -18.32 10.62
N LEU A 181 3.38 -18.28 11.85
CA LEU A 181 2.69 -17.70 13.01
C LEU A 181 2.44 -16.21 12.85
N ARG A 182 3.37 -15.46 12.22
CA ARG A 182 3.18 -14.05 11.91
C ARG A 182 2.01 -13.84 10.95
N SER A 183 1.96 -14.63 9.88
CA SER A 183 0.84 -14.61 8.93
C SER A 183 -0.49 -14.96 9.60
N LEU A 184 -0.51 -15.95 10.49
CA LEU A 184 -1.70 -16.32 11.25
C LEU A 184 -2.14 -15.22 12.24
N ALA A 185 -1.20 -14.59 12.94
CA ALA A 185 -1.49 -13.52 13.91
C ALA A 185 -2.14 -12.29 13.25
N LEU A 186 -1.80 -12.02 11.99
CA LEU A 186 -2.45 -11.00 11.17
C LEU A 186 -3.86 -11.42 10.73
N ALA A 187 -4.05 -12.70 10.37
CA ALA A 187 -5.35 -13.23 9.92
C ALA A 187 -6.37 -13.40 11.06
N ARG A 188 -5.91 -13.75 12.26
CA ARG A 188 -6.72 -14.07 13.43
C ARG A 188 -6.30 -13.24 14.65
N PRO A 189 -6.58 -11.92 14.59
CA PRO A 189 -6.27 -11.02 15.71
C PRO A 189 -7.17 -11.26 16.91
N ASP A 190 -8.23 -12.03 16.80
CA ASP A 190 -9.07 -12.48 17.91
C ASP A 190 -8.36 -13.47 18.86
N VAL A 191 -7.30 -14.15 18.41
CA VAL A 191 -6.62 -15.21 19.18
C VAL A 191 -5.32 -14.70 19.80
N GLU A 192 -5.10 -14.96 21.10
CA GLU A 192 -3.81 -14.74 21.75
C GLU A 192 -2.84 -15.88 21.41
N LEU A 193 -1.68 -15.55 20.83
CA LEU A 193 -0.63 -16.52 20.51
C LEU A 193 0.59 -16.26 21.38
N ARG A 194 1.02 -17.24 22.18
CA ARG A 194 2.23 -17.16 23.00
C ARG A 194 3.25 -18.17 22.52
N VAL A 195 4.44 -17.70 22.14
CA VAL A 195 5.49 -18.54 21.55
C VAL A 195 6.70 -18.53 22.47
N SER A 196 7.12 -19.70 22.90
CA SER A 196 8.36 -19.92 23.66
C SER A 196 9.31 -20.82 22.87
N HIS A 197 10.61 -20.55 22.97
CA HIS A 197 11.66 -21.37 22.36
C HIS A 197 12.77 -21.63 23.38
N ASN A 198 13.11 -22.91 23.58
CA ASN A 198 14.12 -23.36 24.54
C ASN A 198 13.89 -22.77 25.97
N GLY A 199 12.63 -22.73 26.40
CA GLY A 199 12.20 -22.23 27.71
C GLY A 199 12.19 -20.70 27.86
N LYS A 200 12.49 -19.93 26.81
CA LYS A 200 12.43 -18.47 26.81
C LYS A 200 11.25 -17.99 25.97
N ALA A 201 10.52 -16.98 26.45
CA ALA A 201 9.47 -16.34 25.66
C ALA A 201 10.10 -15.63 24.44
N SER A 202 9.66 -15.99 23.23
CA SER A 202 10.12 -15.39 21.96
C SER A 202 9.18 -14.30 21.47
N ARG A 203 7.88 -14.63 21.38
CA ARG A 203 6.84 -13.74 20.86
C ARG A 203 5.55 -13.90 21.66
N ARG A 204 4.82 -12.81 21.82
CA ARG A 204 3.47 -12.81 22.35
C ARG A 204 2.65 -11.87 21.50
N TYR A 205 1.61 -12.40 20.89
CA TYR A 205 0.70 -11.64 20.06
C TYR A 205 -0.63 -11.52 20.82
N LYS A 206 -0.95 -10.33 21.31
CA LYS A 206 -2.11 -10.08 22.18
C LYS A 206 -3.42 -9.99 21.37
N PRO A 207 -4.55 -10.48 21.93
CA PRO A 207 -5.84 -10.40 21.26
C PRO A 207 -6.21 -8.94 20.98
N GLY A 208 -6.90 -8.70 19.87
CA GLY A 208 -7.34 -7.38 19.44
C GLY A 208 -8.24 -7.48 18.21
N ASP A 209 -8.66 -6.33 17.70
CA ASP A 209 -9.51 -6.27 16.52
C ASP A 209 -8.70 -6.41 15.22
N LEU A 210 -9.40 -6.65 14.11
CA LEU A 210 -8.79 -6.77 12.77
C LEU A 210 -7.97 -5.55 12.39
N TYR A 211 -8.31 -4.37 12.93
CA TYR A 211 -7.62 -3.09 12.70
C TYR A 211 -6.71 -2.66 13.85
N SER A 212 -6.27 -3.60 14.70
CA SER A 212 -5.43 -3.26 15.85
C SER A 212 -4.01 -2.88 15.42
N ASP A 213 -3.66 -1.60 15.58
CA ASP A 213 -2.29 -1.10 15.37
C ASP A 213 -1.28 -1.81 16.28
N ALA A 214 -1.70 -2.19 17.49
CA ALA A 214 -0.87 -2.96 18.41
C ALA A 214 -0.52 -4.34 17.83
N ARG A 215 -1.48 -5.03 17.19
CA ARG A 215 -1.23 -6.31 16.52
C ARG A 215 -0.27 -6.14 15.34
N LEU A 216 -0.46 -5.06 14.58
CA LEU A 216 0.40 -4.73 13.44
C LEU A 216 1.85 -4.45 13.89
N ALA A 217 2.03 -3.70 14.96
CA ALA A 217 3.34 -3.41 15.55
C ALA A 217 4.00 -4.68 16.15
N GLU A 218 3.24 -5.53 16.86
CA GLU A 218 3.75 -6.79 17.42
C GLU A 218 4.20 -7.78 16.32
N THR A 219 3.58 -7.72 15.13
CA THR A 219 3.87 -8.63 14.01
C THR A 219 4.92 -8.08 13.04
N LEU A 220 4.86 -6.81 12.64
CA LEU A 220 5.72 -6.23 11.60
C LEU A 220 6.71 -5.18 12.14
N GLY A 221 6.61 -4.82 13.42
CA GLY A 221 7.43 -3.80 14.07
C GLY A 221 6.80 -2.42 14.07
N GLU A 222 7.27 -1.56 14.97
CA GLU A 222 6.77 -0.17 15.10
C GLU A 222 7.03 0.67 13.83
N ASP A 223 8.14 0.44 13.15
CA ASP A 223 8.47 1.16 11.91
C ASP A 223 7.42 0.96 10.81
N PHE A 224 6.90 -0.28 10.66
CA PHE A 224 5.84 -0.56 9.70
C PHE A 224 4.54 0.10 10.15
N ALA A 225 4.16 -0.07 11.43
CA ALA A 225 2.91 0.45 11.96
C ALA A 225 2.81 1.97 11.83
N ASN A 226 3.91 2.70 12.08
CA ASN A 226 3.96 4.16 11.94
C ASN A 226 3.87 4.64 10.49
N GLN A 227 4.23 3.78 9.52
CA GLN A 227 4.24 4.10 8.10
C GLN A 227 3.08 3.42 7.35
N ALA A 228 2.17 2.76 8.06
CA ALA A 228 1.03 2.05 7.49
C ALA A 228 -0.14 3.00 7.23
N VAL A 229 -0.60 3.03 5.99
CA VAL A 229 -1.81 3.74 5.54
C VAL A 229 -2.95 2.73 5.45
N ARG A 230 -4.06 3.03 6.11
CA ARG A 230 -5.25 2.19 6.09
C ARG A 230 -5.98 2.34 4.76
N VAL A 231 -6.42 1.22 4.20
CA VAL A 231 -7.26 1.16 3.00
C VAL A 231 -8.55 0.42 3.38
N ASP A 232 -9.70 0.94 2.96
CA ASP A 232 -10.99 0.24 2.97
C ASP A 232 -11.83 0.74 1.79
N HIS A 233 -12.03 -0.11 0.79
CA HIS A 233 -12.79 0.22 -0.40
C HIS A 233 -13.63 -0.98 -0.84
N SER A 234 -14.88 -0.72 -1.21
CA SER A 234 -15.80 -1.73 -1.73
C SER A 234 -16.38 -1.31 -3.08
N GLY A 235 -16.47 -2.25 -4.00
CA GLY A 235 -16.96 -2.02 -5.37
C GLY A 235 -16.96 -3.29 -6.21
N ALA A 236 -17.85 -3.37 -7.21
CA ALA A 236 -17.96 -4.51 -8.12
C ALA A 236 -18.10 -5.91 -7.44
N GLY A 237 -18.71 -5.94 -6.25
CA GLY A 237 -18.85 -7.15 -5.43
C GLY A 237 -17.53 -7.64 -4.80
N LEU A 238 -16.54 -6.75 -4.70
CA LEU A 238 -15.27 -6.96 -4.01
C LEU A 238 -15.13 -5.93 -2.88
N ARG A 239 -14.38 -6.29 -1.84
CA ARG A 239 -13.89 -5.34 -0.83
C ARG A 239 -12.41 -5.57 -0.61
N LEU A 240 -11.62 -4.51 -0.72
CA LEU A 240 -10.20 -4.51 -0.36
C LEU A 240 -10.04 -3.64 0.88
N HIS A 241 -9.49 -4.23 1.94
CA HIS A 241 -9.24 -3.53 3.18
C HIS A 241 -7.95 -4.01 3.84
N GLY A 242 -7.36 -3.20 4.71
CA GLY A 242 -6.10 -3.51 5.39
C GLY A 242 -5.14 -2.32 5.39
N TRP A 243 -3.85 -2.59 5.23
CA TRP A 243 -2.80 -1.59 5.28
C TRP A 243 -1.80 -1.73 4.15
N ILE A 244 -1.35 -0.58 3.67
CA ILE A 244 -0.24 -0.46 2.75
C ILE A 244 0.82 0.43 3.38
N ALA A 245 2.10 0.11 3.23
CA ALA A 245 3.14 0.98 3.76
C ALA A 245 3.36 2.17 2.82
N GLN A 246 3.61 3.36 3.37
CA GLN A 246 4.03 4.49 2.56
C GLN A 246 5.29 4.13 1.74
N PRO A 247 5.48 4.64 0.52
CA PRO A 247 6.55 4.14 -0.35
C PRO A 247 7.99 4.37 0.17
N HIS A 248 8.19 5.31 1.11
CA HIS A 248 9.46 5.46 1.82
C HIS A 248 9.79 4.24 2.71
N TYR A 249 8.78 3.53 3.22
CA TYR A 249 8.93 2.19 3.80
C TYR A 249 9.05 1.16 2.67
N SER A 250 10.27 0.88 2.24
CA SER A 250 10.51 -0.09 1.17
C SER A 250 11.47 -1.21 1.57
N ARG A 251 11.17 -2.43 1.12
CA ARG A 251 11.94 -3.63 1.44
C ARG A 251 12.88 -3.99 0.29
N ALA A 252 13.98 -4.67 0.61
CA ALA A 252 14.86 -5.25 -0.40
C ALA A 252 14.26 -6.55 -1.01
N SER A 253 13.38 -7.21 -0.26
CA SER A 253 12.72 -8.47 -0.63
C SER A 253 11.21 -8.36 -0.42
N ALA A 254 10.45 -9.31 -0.97
CA ALA A 254 9.01 -9.43 -0.77
C ALA A 254 8.66 -10.12 0.57
N ASP A 255 9.38 -9.80 1.64
CA ASP A 255 9.27 -10.47 2.95
C ASP A 255 8.09 -9.99 3.80
N GLN A 256 7.51 -8.82 3.48
CA GLN A 256 6.36 -8.25 4.20
C GLN A 256 5.19 -7.99 3.26
N GLN A 257 4.79 -9.03 2.52
CA GLN A 257 3.69 -8.98 1.55
C GLN A 257 2.66 -10.03 1.95
N TYR A 258 1.66 -9.60 2.71
CA TYR A 258 0.60 -10.46 3.21
C TYR A 258 -0.69 -10.16 2.47
N LEU A 259 -1.23 -11.18 1.80
CA LEU A 259 -2.52 -11.14 1.13
C LEU A 259 -3.42 -12.23 1.70
N TYR A 260 -4.63 -11.84 2.07
CA TYR A 260 -5.67 -12.72 2.54
C TYR A 260 -6.87 -12.64 1.60
N VAL A 261 -7.41 -13.79 1.22
CA VAL A 261 -8.62 -13.88 0.40
C VAL A 261 -9.66 -14.62 1.21
N ASN A 262 -10.77 -13.97 1.55
CA ASN A 262 -11.82 -14.50 2.44
C ASN A 262 -11.23 -15.12 3.73
N GLY A 263 -10.30 -14.40 4.37
CA GLY A 263 -9.63 -14.83 5.61
C GLY A 263 -8.48 -15.84 5.45
N ARG A 264 -8.17 -16.28 4.22
CA ARG A 264 -7.12 -17.27 3.96
C ARG A 264 -5.85 -16.63 3.41
N SER A 265 -4.68 -16.98 3.96
CA SER A 265 -3.39 -16.50 3.47
C SER A 265 -3.07 -17.09 2.08
N VAL A 266 -2.86 -16.21 1.09
CA VAL A 266 -2.69 -16.59 -0.32
C VAL A 266 -1.54 -15.79 -0.93
N ARG A 267 -0.84 -16.42 -1.89
CA ARG A 267 0.10 -15.75 -2.77
C ARG A 267 -0.47 -15.76 -4.18
N ASP A 268 -0.85 -14.59 -4.68
CA ASP A 268 -1.31 -14.42 -6.05
C ASP A 268 -0.41 -13.46 -6.83
N ARG A 269 -0.02 -13.88 -8.05
CA ARG A 269 0.87 -13.09 -8.91
C ARG A 269 0.16 -11.91 -9.54
N SER A 270 -1.14 -12.02 -9.79
CA SER A 270 -1.93 -10.93 -10.38
C SER A 270 -2.04 -9.77 -9.40
N VAL A 271 -2.46 -10.05 -8.16
CA VAL A 271 -2.56 -9.05 -7.09
C VAL A 271 -1.19 -8.46 -6.77
N ALA A 272 -0.14 -9.28 -6.60
CA ALA A 272 1.21 -8.77 -6.37
C ALA A 272 1.69 -7.83 -7.50
N HIS A 273 1.34 -8.14 -8.75
CA HIS A 273 1.63 -7.27 -9.88
C HIS A 273 0.79 -5.98 -9.88
N ALA A 274 -0.51 -6.04 -9.52
CA ALA A 274 -1.35 -4.84 -9.34
C ALA A 274 -0.76 -3.89 -8.28
N VAL A 275 -0.37 -4.42 -7.12
CA VAL A 275 0.27 -3.63 -6.06
C VAL A 275 1.57 -3.01 -6.59
N LYS A 276 2.44 -3.81 -7.23
CA LYS A 276 3.70 -3.30 -7.79
C LYS A 276 3.47 -2.18 -8.81
N MET A 277 2.44 -2.28 -9.66
CA MET A 277 2.09 -1.20 -10.59
C MET A 277 1.56 0.04 -9.89
N ALA A 278 0.76 -0.11 -8.82
CA ALA A 278 0.24 1.03 -8.06
C ALA A 278 1.37 1.87 -7.43
N TYR A 279 2.45 1.20 -7.01
CA TYR A 279 3.66 1.83 -6.48
C TYR A 279 4.70 2.24 -7.54
N GLY A 280 4.44 2.00 -8.83
CA GLY A 280 5.44 2.18 -9.88
C GLY A 280 6.06 3.58 -9.94
N ASP A 281 5.24 4.61 -9.70
CA ASP A 281 5.65 6.02 -9.80
C ASP A 281 6.35 6.56 -8.53
N VAL A 282 6.48 5.73 -7.49
CA VAL A 282 6.91 6.14 -6.13
C VAL A 282 7.98 5.24 -5.51
N LEU A 283 8.19 4.02 -6.02
CA LEU A 283 9.22 3.11 -5.55
C LEU A 283 10.48 3.13 -6.43
N TYR A 284 11.65 3.13 -5.79
CA TYR A 284 12.92 2.92 -6.46
C TYR A 284 13.01 1.52 -7.13
N HIS A 285 13.69 1.43 -8.27
CA HIS A 285 13.91 0.17 -8.97
C HIS A 285 14.55 -0.91 -8.06
N GLY A 286 13.94 -2.09 -8.03
CA GLY A 286 14.42 -3.23 -7.23
C GLY A 286 13.95 -3.26 -5.77
N ARG A 287 13.29 -2.21 -5.28
CA ARG A 287 12.60 -2.23 -3.98
C ARG A 287 11.24 -2.91 -4.09
N GLN A 288 10.75 -3.40 -2.95
CA GLN A 288 9.46 -4.07 -2.82
C GLN A 288 8.55 -3.29 -1.86
N PRO A 289 7.25 -3.12 -2.20
CA PRO A 289 6.27 -2.57 -1.26
C PRO A 289 6.03 -3.56 -0.13
N ALA A 290 5.66 -3.03 1.03
CA ALA A 290 5.19 -3.81 2.17
C ALA A 290 3.70 -3.53 2.39
N TYR A 291 2.91 -4.58 2.65
CA TYR A 291 1.46 -4.47 2.79
C TYR A 291 0.86 -5.67 3.53
N VAL A 292 -0.31 -5.43 4.12
CA VAL A 292 -1.21 -6.42 4.71
C VAL A 292 -2.61 -6.17 4.15
N LEU A 293 -3.01 -6.96 3.15
CA LEU A 293 -4.25 -6.74 2.42
C LEU A 293 -5.20 -7.91 2.60
N PHE A 294 -6.47 -7.60 2.81
CA PHE A 294 -7.57 -8.55 2.92
C PHE A 294 -8.55 -8.24 1.78
N LEU A 295 -8.74 -9.22 0.90
CA LEU A 295 -9.66 -9.18 -0.22
C LEU A 295 -10.86 -10.07 0.08
N GLU A 296 -12.03 -9.47 0.18
CA GLU A 296 -13.30 -10.18 0.32
C GLU A 296 -14.03 -10.19 -1.03
N LEU A 297 -14.53 -11.36 -1.39
CA LEU A 297 -15.30 -11.57 -2.61
C LEU A 297 -16.22 -12.79 -2.48
N ASP A 298 -17.24 -12.84 -3.33
CA ASP A 298 -18.11 -14.00 -3.45
C ASP A 298 -17.30 -15.30 -3.64
N PRO A 299 -17.45 -16.32 -2.75
CA PRO A 299 -16.75 -17.59 -2.85
C PRO A 299 -16.90 -18.29 -4.22
N THR A 300 -18.02 -18.09 -4.92
CA THR A 300 -18.25 -18.67 -6.26
C THR A 300 -17.35 -18.08 -7.36
N ARG A 301 -16.70 -16.94 -7.08
CA ARG A 301 -15.79 -16.24 -8.00
C ARG A 301 -14.32 -16.58 -7.78
N VAL A 302 -14.00 -17.40 -6.78
CA VAL A 302 -12.63 -17.82 -6.44
C VAL A 302 -12.53 -19.33 -6.29
N ASP A 303 -11.66 -19.94 -7.09
CA ASP A 303 -11.28 -21.33 -6.93
C ASP A 303 -10.06 -21.42 -6.00
N VAL A 304 -10.29 -21.97 -4.80
CA VAL A 304 -9.28 -22.21 -3.77
C VAL A 304 -8.63 -23.59 -3.87
N ASN A 305 -9.10 -24.48 -4.77
CA ASN A 305 -8.64 -25.86 -4.89
C ASN A 305 -7.59 -26.05 -6.01
N VAL A 306 -6.68 -25.08 -6.16
CA VAL A 306 -5.73 -25.05 -7.29
C VAL A 306 -4.39 -25.74 -6.95
N HIS A 307 -3.97 -25.69 -5.70
CA HIS A 307 -2.67 -26.21 -5.26
C HIS A 307 -2.82 -27.11 -4.01
N PRO A 308 -2.06 -28.22 -3.88
CA PRO A 308 -2.14 -29.12 -2.72
C PRO A 308 -1.92 -28.43 -1.37
N ALA A 309 -0.98 -27.47 -1.32
CA ALA A 309 -0.69 -26.65 -0.15
C ALA A 309 -1.66 -25.47 0.07
N LYS A 310 -2.66 -25.27 -0.80
CA LYS A 310 -3.70 -24.23 -0.71
C LYS A 310 -3.18 -22.77 -0.68
N HIS A 311 -1.93 -22.52 -1.10
CA HIS A 311 -1.30 -21.20 -1.08
C HIS A 311 -1.63 -20.34 -2.30
N GLU A 312 -2.24 -20.90 -3.34
CA GLU A 312 -2.59 -20.20 -4.58
C GLU A 312 -4.09 -20.30 -4.83
N VAL A 313 -4.68 -19.25 -5.37
CA VAL A 313 -6.10 -19.19 -5.77
C VAL A 313 -6.22 -18.81 -7.23
N ARG A 314 -7.31 -19.20 -7.87
CA ARG A 314 -7.67 -18.73 -9.21
C ARG A 314 -8.95 -17.93 -9.16
N PHE A 315 -8.86 -16.67 -9.53
CA PHE A 315 -10.03 -15.83 -9.72
C PHE A 315 -10.69 -16.16 -11.05
N ARG A 316 -12.03 -16.21 -11.06
CA ARG A 316 -12.80 -16.34 -12.31
C ARG A 316 -12.57 -15.13 -13.22
N ASP A 317 -12.52 -13.93 -12.62
CA ASP A 317 -12.29 -12.66 -13.30
C ASP A 317 -10.97 -11.99 -12.85
N SER A 318 -9.82 -12.60 -13.14
CA SER A 318 -8.51 -12.10 -12.69
C SER A 318 -8.20 -10.65 -13.10
N ARG A 319 -8.73 -10.20 -14.24
CA ARG A 319 -8.56 -8.79 -14.70
C ARG A 319 -9.32 -7.82 -13.82
N LEU A 320 -10.56 -8.15 -13.46
CA LEU A 320 -11.39 -7.30 -12.61
C LEU A 320 -10.75 -7.14 -11.22
N VAL A 321 -10.26 -8.23 -10.64
CA VAL A 321 -9.53 -8.19 -9.35
C VAL A 321 -8.26 -7.36 -9.46
N HIS A 322 -7.48 -7.54 -10.54
CA HIS A 322 -6.26 -6.78 -10.80
C HIS A 322 -6.54 -5.27 -10.90
N ASP A 323 -7.50 -4.86 -11.73
CA ASP A 323 -7.86 -3.46 -11.94
C ASP A 323 -8.43 -2.83 -10.66
N PHE A 324 -9.24 -3.57 -9.91
CA PHE A 324 -9.80 -3.12 -8.64
C PHE A 324 -8.71 -2.85 -7.59
N VAL A 325 -7.79 -3.80 -7.40
CA VAL A 325 -6.65 -3.61 -6.48
C VAL A 325 -5.77 -2.46 -6.95
N TYR A 326 -5.41 -2.40 -8.23
CA TYR A 326 -4.56 -1.35 -8.77
C TYR A 326 -5.16 0.04 -8.53
N ARG A 327 -6.44 0.26 -8.86
CA ARG A 327 -7.10 1.56 -8.69
C ARG A 327 -7.21 1.93 -7.21
N THR A 328 -7.71 1.02 -6.38
CA THR A 328 -7.86 1.26 -4.94
C THR A 328 -6.55 1.70 -4.29
N LEU A 329 -5.44 1.02 -4.62
CA LEU A 329 -4.14 1.36 -4.06
C LEU A 329 -3.54 2.61 -4.70
N LYS A 330 -3.76 2.84 -6.00
CA LYS A 330 -3.30 4.05 -6.68
C LYS A 330 -3.93 5.30 -6.06
N ASP A 331 -5.23 5.24 -5.78
CA ASP A 331 -6.01 6.32 -5.18
C ASP A 331 -5.56 6.54 -3.72
N ALA A 332 -5.43 5.47 -2.93
CA ALA A 332 -4.91 5.56 -1.56
C ALA A 332 -3.48 6.14 -1.47
N LEU A 333 -2.65 5.90 -2.49
CA LEU A 333 -1.31 6.48 -2.60
C LEU A 333 -1.32 7.92 -3.13
N ALA A 334 -2.31 8.33 -3.94
CA ALA A 334 -2.42 9.71 -4.43
C ALA A 334 -2.64 10.69 -3.25
N ASP A 335 -3.37 10.26 -2.23
CA ASP A 335 -3.64 11.03 -1.01
C ASP A 335 -2.42 11.21 -0.08
N THR A 336 -1.27 10.56 -0.37
CA THR A 336 -0.03 10.80 0.40
C THR A 336 0.63 12.13 0.01
N ARG A 337 0.33 13.20 0.76
CA ARG A 337 0.94 14.54 0.59
C ARG A 337 2.05 14.79 1.61
N ALA A 338 3.04 15.63 1.25
CA ALA A 338 4.08 16.08 2.17
C ALA A 338 3.47 16.83 3.37
N GLY A 339 3.90 16.49 4.58
CA GLY A 339 3.39 17.06 5.83
C GLY A 339 2.18 16.34 6.45
N MET A 340 1.58 15.35 5.79
CA MET A 340 0.50 14.54 6.38
C MET A 340 1.06 13.27 7.05
N SER A 341 0.63 13.00 8.28
CA SER A 341 0.92 11.74 8.98
C SER A 341 0.10 10.58 8.40
N ALA A 342 0.60 9.34 8.54
CA ALA A 342 -0.11 8.14 8.09
C ALA A 342 -1.51 8.00 8.72
N GLN A 343 -1.68 8.55 9.93
CA GLN A 343 -2.95 8.58 10.67
C GLN A 343 -3.97 9.57 10.08
N GLU A 344 -3.52 10.67 9.48
CA GLU A 344 -4.39 11.66 8.84
C GLU A 344 -4.88 11.22 7.45
N ILE A 345 -4.09 10.41 6.74
CA ILE A 345 -4.42 9.89 5.40
C ILE A 345 -5.46 8.75 5.50
N GLY A 346 -5.41 7.93 6.57
CA GLY A 346 -6.36 6.84 6.80
C GLY A 346 -7.76 7.27 7.26
N ALA A 347 -7.95 8.56 7.60
CA ALA A 347 -9.22 9.13 8.06
C ALA A 347 -10.03 9.71 6.89
N GLY A 348 -10.30 8.90 5.86
CA GLY A 348 -11.28 9.27 4.81
C GLY A 348 -12.69 9.43 5.41
N PRO A 349 -13.56 10.29 4.82
CA PRO A 349 -14.83 10.67 5.41
C PRO A 349 -15.73 9.44 5.57
N ALA A 350 -16.17 9.19 6.80
CA ALA A 350 -17.24 8.24 7.07
C ALA A 350 -18.49 8.71 6.31
N HIS A 351 -18.83 8.05 5.20
CA HIS A 351 -20.11 8.23 4.53
C HIS A 351 -21.22 7.72 5.46
N PRO A 352 -22.14 8.58 5.95
CA PRO A 352 -23.32 8.11 6.64
C PRO A 352 -24.24 7.52 5.57
N ALA A 353 -24.40 6.20 5.59
CA ALA A 353 -25.51 5.53 4.94
C ALA A 353 -26.81 5.82 5.72
N ASP A 354 -27.88 6.00 4.95
CA ASP A 354 -29.30 6.03 5.36
C ASP A 354 -29.79 7.17 6.27
N ALA A 355 -30.42 8.17 5.63
CA ALA A 355 -31.59 8.83 6.21
C ALA A 355 -32.69 8.96 5.14
N ALA A 356 -33.78 8.27 5.41
CA ALA A 356 -34.95 8.10 4.56
C ALA A 356 -35.73 9.40 4.26
N ALA A 357 -36.52 9.32 3.20
CA ALA A 357 -37.37 10.35 2.63
C ALA A 357 -38.57 10.80 3.52
N VAL A 358 -38.75 12.14 3.62
CA VAL A 358 -40.00 12.95 3.37
C VAL A 358 -41.16 12.79 4.41
N PRO A 359 -41.86 13.86 4.92
CA PRO A 359 -42.58 14.84 4.08
C PRO A 359 -42.70 16.32 4.50
N THR A 360 -43.18 17.06 3.51
CA THR A 360 -43.61 18.46 3.36
C THR A 360 -44.50 19.05 4.46
N ALA A 361 -44.27 20.33 4.79
CA ALA A 361 -45.33 21.29 5.12
C ALA A 361 -44.88 22.74 4.89
N SER A 362 -45.74 23.49 4.21
CA SER A 362 -45.65 24.89 3.79
C SER A 362 -45.57 25.89 4.96
N SER A 363 -44.87 27.01 4.79
CA SER A 363 -45.36 28.31 5.28
C SER A 363 -44.68 29.49 4.57
N ALA A 364 -45.49 30.49 4.30
CA ALA A 364 -45.20 31.72 3.58
C ALA A 364 -44.42 32.73 4.44
N GLY A 365 -43.70 33.65 3.79
CA GLY A 365 -43.12 34.83 4.45
C GLY A 365 -42.23 35.64 3.52
N ALA A 366 -42.83 36.58 2.79
CA ALA A 366 -42.17 37.55 1.93
C ALA A 366 -41.67 38.78 2.71
N SER A 367 -40.47 39.26 2.37
CA SER A 367 -40.01 40.66 2.48
C SER A 367 -38.60 40.74 1.89
N GLY A 368 -38.26 41.43 0.81
CA GLY A 368 -38.86 42.63 0.21
C GLY A 368 -37.90 43.81 0.39
N PHE A 369 -36.80 43.85 -0.38
CA PHE A 369 -35.87 44.99 -0.44
C PHE A 369 -36.50 46.14 -1.25
N GLY A 370 -36.69 47.29 -0.60
CA GLY A 370 -37.23 48.50 -1.20
C GLY A 370 -36.16 49.48 -1.68
N LEU A 371 -36.31 49.94 -2.92
CA LEU A 371 -35.58 51.06 -3.54
C LEU A 371 -36.16 52.43 -3.12
N VAL A 372 -35.29 53.44 -3.02
CA VAL A 372 -35.60 54.88 -3.14
C VAL A 372 -34.64 55.43 -4.21
N ARG A 373 -35.05 55.79 -5.43
CA ARG A 373 -35.84 56.92 -5.99
C ARG A 373 -34.96 58.07 -6.52
N GLY A 374 -35.15 58.42 -7.80
CA GLY A 374 -34.77 59.69 -8.45
C GLY A 374 -34.26 59.47 -9.87
N ALA A 375 -34.60 60.23 -10.92
CA ALA A 375 -35.68 61.15 -11.26
C ALA A 375 -35.64 61.26 -12.80
N ALA A 376 -36.80 61.34 -13.46
CA ALA A 376 -36.92 61.64 -14.90
C ALA A 376 -36.94 63.15 -15.14
N PRO A 377 -36.75 63.57 -16.39
CA PRO A 377 -37.84 64.31 -17.04
C PRO A 377 -38.12 63.79 -18.46
N GLY A 378 -39.40 63.82 -18.84
CA GLY A 378 -39.87 63.57 -20.19
C GLY A 378 -40.46 64.82 -20.84
N SER A 379 -40.45 64.82 -22.17
CA SER A 379 -41.29 65.63 -23.07
C SER A 379 -41.36 64.87 -24.40
N GLY A 380 -42.48 64.20 -24.73
CA GLY A 380 -43.50 64.70 -25.68
C GLY A 380 -43.10 64.37 -27.13
N GLY A 381 -43.89 63.79 -28.04
CA GLY A 381 -45.25 63.30 -28.09
C GLY A 381 -45.53 62.89 -29.57
N GLY A 382 -46.49 61.99 -29.80
CA GLY A 382 -47.28 61.91 -31.05
C GLY A 382 -46.83 60.97 -32.18
N GLY A 383 -47.79 60.17 -32.68
CA GLY A 383 -47.94 59.80 -34.09
C GLY A 383 -47.49 58.40 -34.50
N GLY A 384 -48.45 57.56 -34.92
CA GLY A 384 -48.21 56.17 -35.36
C GLY A 384 -47.75 56.00 -36.82
N GLY A 385 -47.47 54.74 -37.20
CA GLY A 385 -47.19 54.35 -38.58
C GLY A 385 -46.57 52.95 -38.70
N PHE A 386 -47.10 52.17 -39.63
CA PHE A 386 -46.74 50.78 -39.95
C PHE A 386 -45.43 50.64 -40.76
N SER A 387 -44.87 49.41 -40.72
CA SER A 387 -44.08 48.72 -41.76
C SER A 387 -42.62 49.12 -42.06
N GLY A 388 -41.72 48.13 -41.97
CA GLY A 388 -40.88 47.73 -43.12
C GLY A 388 -39.45 48.28 -43.31
N TRP A 389 -38.48 47.48 -42.87
CA TRP A 389 -37.16 47.15 -43.48
C TRP A 389 -35.99 48.16 -43.65
N ARG A 390 -34.83 47.70 -43.11
CA ARG A 390 -33.38 47.91 -43.48
C ARG A 390 -32.66 49.18 -42.95
N PRO A 391 -31.31 49.22 -42.87
CA PRO A 391 -30.25 48.18 -42.79
C PRO A 391 -29.20 48.40 -41.65
N GLN A 392 -28.26 47.46 -41.48
CA GLN A 392 -27.01 47.64 -40.72
C GLN A 392 -26.18 48.82 -41.23
N GLN A 393 -25.59 49.59 -40.30
CA GLN A 393 -24.50 50.55 -40.53
C GLN A 393 -23.43 50.39 -39.42
N PRO A 394 -22.18 50.75 -39.71
CA PRO A 394 -20.97 50.15 -39.15
C PRO A 394 -20.47 50.86 -37.88
N LEU A 395 -19.71 50.12 -37.07
CA LEU A 395 -18.89 50.66 -35.99
C LEU A 395 -17.77 51.52 -36.59
N GLY A 396 -18.04 52.81 -36.75
CA GLY A 396 -17.03 53.83 -37.00
C GLY A 396 -16.27 54.12 -35.71
N LEU A 397 -15.15 53.43 -35.51
CA LEU A 397 -14.20 53.77 -34.45
C LEU A 397 -13.46 55.05 -34.86
N GLN A 398 -13.74 56.17 -34.20
CA GLN A 398 -12.97 57.41 -34.38
C GLN A 398 -11.63 57.30 -33.64
N VAL A 399 -10.56 57.74 -34.29
CA VAL A 399 -9.15 57.67 -33.85
C VAL A 399 -8.82 58.68 -32.72
N ALA A 400 -9.82 59.14 -31.96
CA ALA A 400 -9.64 60.09 -30.86
C ALA A 400 -9.67 59.46 -29.46
N ASP A 401 -10.10 58.19 -29.32
CA ASP A 401 -10.23 57.51 -28.01
C ASP A 401 -9.03 56.64 -27.61
N ALA A 402 -7.97 56.61 -28.42
CA ALA A 402 -6.76 55.82 -28.16
C ALA A 402 -5.96 56.21 -26.90
N PRO A 403 -5.94 57.47 -26.41
CA PRO A 403 -5.19 57.81 -25.19
C PRO A 403 -5.88 57.38 -23.88
N ALA A 404 -7.21 57.27 -23.88
CA ALA A 404 -8.00 56.97 -22.68
C ALA A 404 -8.00 55.46 -22.33
N ALA A 405 -7.98 54.59 -23.34
CA ALA A 405 -7.88 53.14 -23.16
C ALA A 405 -6.50 52.70 -22.65
N TYR A 406 -5.42 53.40 -23.04
CA TYR A 406 -4.06 53.10 -22.58
C TYR A 406 -3.81 53.57 -21.14
N ALA A 407 -4.45 54.67 -20.71
CA ALA A 407 -4.37 55.17 -19.33
C ALA A 407 -5.12 54.29 -18.32
N ALA A 408 -6.19 53.60 -18.75
CA ALA A 408 -6.97 52.69 -17.89
C ALA A 408 -6.26 51.36 -17.58
N LEU A 409 -5.28 50.95 -18.39
CA LEU A 409 -4.48 49.74 -18.17
C LEU A 409 -3.33 49.92 -17.16
N TYR A 410 -2.92 51.15 -16.86
CA TYR A 410 -1.81 51.48 -15.95
C TYR A 410 -2.23 52.31 -14.73
N ALA A 411 -3.51 52.66 -14.58
CA ALA A 411 -4.02 53.35 -13.40
C ALA A 411 -4.25 52.36 -12.24
N THR A 412 -3.44 52.45 -11.19
CA THR A 412 -3.70 51.79 -9.90
C THR A 412 -4.81 52.55 -9.18
N PRO A 413 -5.89 51.88 -8.70
CA PRO A 413 -6.97 52.57 -8.01
C PRO A 413 -6.51 52.97 -6.60
N ALA A 414 -6.28 54.27 -6.41
CA ALA A 414 -6.19 54.88 -5.09
C ALA A 414 -7.60 54.92 -4.47
N GLY A 415 -7.76 54.29 -3.29
CA GLY A 415 -8.94 54.47 -2.44
C GLY A 415 -9.98 53.35 -2.51
N ALA A 416 -9.63 52.15 -2.06
CA ALA A 416 -10.56 51.16 -1.53
C ALA A 416 -10.05 50.64 -0.19
N GLU A 417 -10.18 51.47 0.84
CA GLU A 417 -10.01 51.09 2.24
C GLU A 417 -11.16 50.17 2.66
N ARG A 418 -10.88 48.86 2.69
CA ARG A 418 -11.47 47.91 3.65
C ARG A 418 -10.56 46.69 3.69
N ALA A 419 -9.42 46.88 4.34
CA ALA A 419 -8.55 45.79 4.76
C ALA A 419 -9.33 44.89 5.73
N ALA A 420 -9.70 43.70 5.27
CA ALA A 420 -9.81 42.57 6.17
C ALA A 420 -8.42 42.39 6.79
N ALA A 421 -8.33 42.61 8.10
CA ALA A 421 -7.08 42.62 8.84
C ALA A 421 -6.40 41.24 8.74
N LEU A 422 -5.41 41.15 7.84
CA LEU A 422 -4.32 40.19 7.96
C LEU A 422 -3.58 40.49 9.27
N PRO A 423 -3.10 39.48 10.02
CA PRO A 423 -2.29 39.72 11.20
C PRO A 423 -1.02 40.50 10.79
N PRO A 424 -0.50 41.39 11.65
CA PRO A 424 0.68 42.17 11.33
C PRO A 424 1.89 41.23 11.16
N MET A 425 2.55 41.32 10.01
CA MET A 425 3.87 40.73 9.79
C MET A 425 4.88 41.44 10.70
N PRO A 426 5.67 40.74 11.52
CA PRO A 426 6.71 41.37 12.30
C PRO A 426 7.90 41.76 11.40
N SER A 427 8.43 42.95 11.69
CA SER A 427 9.67 43.48 11.13
C SER A 427 10.87 42.60 11.47
N GLU A 428 11.90 42.70 10.64
CA GLU A 428 13.23 42.09 10.73
C GLU A 428 13.68 41.67 12.16
N ASN A 429 14.03 40.38 12.31
CA ASN A 429 14.63 39.69 13.48
C ASN A 429 13.75 38.84 14.43
N GLY A 430 12.73 38.15 13.93
CA GLY A 430 12.16 37.02 14.69
C GLY A 430 11.21 36.15 13.87
N LEU A 431 11.39 34.83 13.95
CA LEU A 431 10.41 33.85 13.44
C LEU A 431 9.04 34.11 14.12
N PRO A 432 7.91 33.98 13.40
CA PRO A 432 6.59 34.09 14.01
C PRO A 432 6.42 32.99 15.07
N VAL A 433 5.80 33.34 16.21
CA VAL A 433 5.61 32.43 17.35
C VAL A 433 4.78 31.22 16.91
N THR A 434 5.43 30.05 16.91
CA THR A 434 4.85 28.73 16.60
C THR A 434 4.03 28.21 17.78
N SER A 435 2.89 28.85 18.03
CA SER A 435 1.84 28.29 18.92
C SER A 435 0.76 27.58 18.08
N ALA A 436 0.36 26.38 18.50
CA ALA A 436 -0.50 25.43 17.78
C ALA A 436 -1.89 25.95 17.35
N ASP A 437 -2.33 27.13 17.78
CA ASP A 437 -3.66 27.69 17.52
C ASP A 437 -3.73 28.69 16.35
N ALA A 438 -2.64 28.89 15.60
CA ALA A 438 -2.57 29.92 14.56
C ALA A 438 -2.16 29.39 13.18
N GLY A 439 -3.05 28.62 12.51
CA GLY A 439 -3.02 28.44 11.05
C GLY A 439 -1.66 28.08 10.41
N VAL A 440 -0.76 27.44 11.17
CA VAL A 440 0.58 27.09 10.69
C VAL A 440 0.43 25.93 9.73
N PRO A 441 0.90 26.05 8.48
CA PRO A 441 0.74 24.96 7.54
C PRO A 441 1.56 23.70 7.90
N PRO A 442 1.24 22.53 7.34
CA PRO A 442 1.90 21.25 7.66
C PRO A 442 3.44 21.27 7.57
N LEU A 443 4.02 21.82 6.49
CA LEU A 443 5.47 21.98 6.35
C LEU A 443 6.01 23.26 7.00
N GLY A 444 5.13 24.08 7.57
CA GLY A 444 5.49 25.28 8.30
C GLY A 444 6.05 26.41 7.44
N TYR A 445 6.84 27.26 8.08
CA TYR A 445 7.49 28.42 7.46
C TYR A 445 8.99 28.23 7.35
N ALA A 446 9.55 28.55 6.18
CA ALA A 446 10.98 28.43 5.91
C ALA A 446 11.81 29.38 6.81
N ILE A 447 12.81 28.81 7.48
CA ILE A 447 13.78 29.48 8.33
C ILE A 447 15.02 29.87 7.52
N ALA A 448 15.61 28.88 6.83
CA ALA A 448 16.90 29.04 6.18
C ALA A 448 17.14 27.99 5.09
N GLN A 449 18.04 28.30 4.17
CA GLN A 449 18.58 27.33 3.22
C GLN A 449 19.96 26.85 3.68
N LEU A 450 20.12 25.54 3.86
CA LEU A 450 21.36 24.91 4.29
C LEU A 450 22.10 24.30 3.10
N HIS A 451 23.36 24.71 2.94
CA HIS A 451 24.28 24.26 1.87
C HIS A 451 23.75 24.39 0.43
N GLY A 452 22.73 25.23 0.20
CA GLY A 452 22.13 25.38 -1.14
C GLY A 452 21.31 24.19 -1.62
N ILE A 453 21.03 23.24 -0.72
CA ILE A 453 20.36 21.95 -1.01
C ILE A 453 19.11 21.80 -0.14
N TYR A 454 19.24 22.02 1.17
CA TYR A 454 18.14 21.78 2.10
C TYR A 454 17.42 23.07 2.49
N ILE A 455 16.11 23.00 2.62
CA ILE A 455 15.29 24.04 3.26
C ILE A 455 14.98 23.57 4.68
N LEU A 456 15.29 24.41 5.65
CA LEU A 456 14.87 24.24 7.04
C LEU A 456 13.58 25.04 7.24
N ALA A 457 12.55 24.42 7.77
CA ALA A 457 11.27 25.04 8.07
C ALA A 457 10.79 24.69 9.48
N GLU A 458 10.03 25.58 10.09
CA GLU A 458 9.45 25.38 11.42
C GLU A 458 7.93 25.26 11.31
N ASN A 459 7.37 24.18 11.86
CA ASN A 459 5.93 24.01 12.02
C ASN A 459 5.56 23.96 13.52
N ALA A 460 4.29 23.71 13.83
CA ALA A 460 3.82 23.65 15.22
C ALA A 460 4.42 22.47 16.03
N GLU A 461 4.97 21.46 15.38
CA GLU A 461 5.48 20.24 16.01
C GLU A 461 7.00 20.22 16.18
N GLY A 462 7.73 20.97 15.34
CA GLY A 462 9.19 21.07 15.38
C GLY A 462 9.83 21.45 14.05
N LEU A 463 10.99 20.85 13.77
CA LEU A 463 11.82 21.15 12.61
C LEU A 463 11.47 20.24 11.43
N ILE A 464 11.24 20.86 10.28
CA ILE A 464 11.09 20.21 8.98
C ILE A 464 12.34 20.47 8.15
N VAL A 465 12.88 19.42 7.54
CA VAL A 465 14.02 19.51 6.61
C VAL A 465 13.56 18.99 5.25
N VAL A 466 13.69 19.81 4.21
CA VAL A 466 13.25 19.50 2.85
C VAL A 466 14.45 19.47 1.90
N ASP A 467 14.56 18.44 1.08
CA ASP A 467 15.47 18.40 -0.07
C ASP A 467 14.83 19.16 -1.24
N MET A 468 15.37 20.33 -1.54
CA MET A 468 14.85 21.24 -2.56
C MET A 468 14.90 20.62 -3.95
N HIS A 469 15.94 19.85 -4.27
CA HIS A 469 16.13 19.23 -5.58
C HIS A 469 15.05 18.18 -5.80
N ALA A 470 14.95 17.25 -4.86
CA ALA A 470 13.99 16.17 -4.88
C ALA A 470 12.55 16.69 -4.93
N ALA A 471 12.24 17.74 -4.15
CA ALA A 471 10.93 18.37 -4.13
C ALA A 471 10.57 19.04 -5.48
N HIS A 472 11.50 19.82 -6.04
CA HIS A 472 11.25 20.56 -7.27
C HIS A 472 11.14 19.64 -8.49
N GLU A 473 11.94 18.57 -8.54
CA GLU A 473 11.79 17.49 -9.53
C GLU A 473 10.41 16.84 -9.44
N ARG A 474 9.94 16.52 -8.22
CA ARG A 474 8.62 15.88 -8.05
C ARG A 474 7.47 16.81 -8.46
N ILE A 475 7.51 18.07 -8.05
CA ILE A 475 6.50 19.06 -8.43
C ILE A 475 6.48 19.26 -9.94
N GLY A 476 7.65 19.36 -10.57
CA GLY A 476 7.78 19.48 -12.03
C GLY A 476 7.19 18.25 -12.74
N TYR A 477 7.52 17.06 -12.27
CA TYR A 477 7.02 15.80 -12.82
C TYR A 477 5.49 15.70 -12.76
N GLU A 478 4.89 15.95 -11.60
CA GLU A 478 3.43 15.87 -11.45
C GLU A 478 2.72 16.95 -12.28
N ARG A 479 3.28 18.15 -12.40
CA ARG A 479 2.75 19.20 -13.30
C ARG A 479 2.81 18.77 -14.77
N LEU A 480 3.93 18.19 -15.21
CA LEU A 480 4.09 17.67 -16.57
C LEU A 480 3.12 16.51 -16.85
N LYS A 481 2.96 15.58 -15.89
CA LYS A 481 2.03 14.45 -15.98
C LYS A 481 0.59 14.92 -16.09
N ASN A 482 0.17 15.82 -15.21
CA ASN A 482 -1.19 16.39 -15.23
C ASN A 482 -1.47 17.20 -16.51
N ALA A 483 -0.49 17.97 -17.00
CA ALA A 483 -0.64 18.71 -18.25
C ALA A 483 -0.76 17.77 -19.47
N HIS A 484 0.04 16.70 -19.49
CA HIS A 484 0.01 15.70 -20.56
C HIS A 484 -1.28 14.87 -20.55
N ASP A 485 -1.72 14.39 -19.38
CA ASP A 485 -2.96 13.59 -19.23
C ASP A 485 -4.24 14.41 -19.45
N GLY A 486 -4.15 15.75 -19.38
CA GLY A 486 -5.25 16.69 -19.62
C GLY A 486 -5.40 17.12 -21.08
N ILE A 487 -5.07 18.40 -21.36
CA ILE A 487 -5.26 19.03 -22.69
C ILE A 487 -4.02 18.80 -23.59
N GLY A 488 -2.99 18.13 -23.07
CA GLY A 488 -1.70 17.96 -23.72
C GLY A 488 -0.69 19.04 -23.33
N LEU A 489 0.60 18.71 -23.46
CA LEU A 489 1.71 19.62 -23.13
C LEU A 489 1.74 20.79 -24.12
N GLN A 490 1.66 22.01 -23.59
CA GLN A 490 1.75 23.22 -24.40
C GLN A 490 3.19 23.47 -24.84
N SER A 491 3.40 23.72 -26.12
CA SER A 491 4.72 24.07 -26.68
C SER A 491 4.93 25.58 -26.65
N GLN A 492 6.13 26.00 -26.26
CA GLN A 492 6.62 27.36 -26.38
C GLN A 492 7.65 27.43 -27.52
N PRO A 493 7.44 28.30 -28.53
CA PRO A 493 8.42 28.51 -29.58
C PRO A 493 9.67 29.20 -29.03
N LEU A 494 10.83 28.75 -29.47
CA LEU A 494 12.10 29.39 -29.18
C LEU A 494 12.20 30.70 -29.98
N LEU A 495 12.73 31.74 -29.35
CA LEU A 495 12.96 33.03 -30.02
C LEU A 495 13.88 32.90 -31.24
N VAL A 496 14.83 31.96 -31.15
CA VAL A 496 15.73 31.58 -32.24
C VAL A 496 15.78 30.04 -32.29
N PRO A 497 15.44 29.40 -33.42
CA PRO A 497 15.58 27.96 -33.57
C PRO A 497 17.02 27.51 -33.32
N ILE A 498 17.19 26.46 -32.52
CA ILE A 498 18.50 25.92 -32.16
C ILE A 498 18.86 24.81 -33.15
N THR A 499 20.11 24.79 -33.60
CA THR A 499 20.64 23.68 -34.42
C THR A 499 21.48 22.77 -33.53
N LEU A 500 20.97 21.58 -33.25
CA LEU A 500 21.61 20.60 -32.39
C LEU A 500 22.40 19.60 -33.24
N ALA A 501 23.69 19.44 -32.95
CA ALA A 501 24.52 18.39 -33.55
C ALA A 501 24.32 17.07 -32.80
N VAL A 502 23.83 16.03 -33.46
CA VAL A 502 23.49 14.73 -32.86
C VAL A 502 24.14 13.58 -33.64
N GLY A 503 24.20 12.38 -33.05
CA GLY A 503 24.58 11.19 -33.80
C GLY A 503 23.54 10.85 -34.88
N GLU A 504 23.95 10.16 -35.95
CA GLU A 504 23.03 9.77 -37.04
C GLU A 504 21.84 8.95 -36.52
N ARG A 505 22.11 8.05 -35.57
CA ARG A 505 21.08 7.25 -34.90
C ARG A 505 20.10 8.09 -34.08
N GLU A 506 20.56 9.17 -33.46
CA GLU A 506 19.68 10.09 -32.69
C GLU A 506 18.82 10.93 -33.63
N ALA A 507 19.36 11.32 -34.78
CA ALA A 507 18.61 11.99 -35.84
C ALA A 507 17.52 11.07 -36.43
N ASP A 508 17.85 9.79 -36.64
CA ASP A 508 16.89 8.79 -37.11
C ASP A 508 15.77 8.56 -36.07
N THR A 509 16.10 8.48 -34.77
CA THR A 509 15.10 8.37 -33.69
C THR A 509 14.18 9.59 -33.63
N ALA A 510 14.73 10.80 -33.76
CA ALA A 510 13.93 12.02 -33.76
C ALA A 510 12.94 12.08 -34.94
N GLU A 511 13.35 11.55 -36.09
CA GLU A 511 12.51 11.46 -37.30
C GLU A 511 11.45 10.37 -37.17
N SER A 512 11.77 9.21 -36.60
CA SER A 512 10.82 8.11 -36.42
C SER A 512 9.79 8.37 -35.31
N GLU A 513 10.17 9.10 -34.26
CA GLU A 513 9.35 9.37 -33.08
C GLU A 513 8.82 10.82 -33.04
N ALA A 514 8.68 11.46 -34.20
CA ALA A 514 8.26 12.86 -34.30
C ALA A 514 6.89 13.13 -33.63
N ASP A 515 5.94 12.20 -33.75
CA ASP A 515 4.63 12.30 -33.11
C ASP A 515 4.73 12.24 -31.56
N THR A 516 5.59 11.36 -31.04
CA THR A 516 5.87 11.24 -29.61
C THR A 516 6.52 12.53 -29.08
N LEU A 517 7.50 13.08 -29.79
CA LEU A 517 8.15 14.35 -29.46
C LEU A 517 7.16 15.52 -29.48
N ALA A 518 6.25 15.56 -30.46
CA ALA A 518 5.19 16.57 -30.52
C ALA A 518 4.22 16.47 -29.33
N ALA A 519 3.84 15.25 -28.93
CA ALA A 519 2.99 15.02 -27.74
C ALA A 519 3.69 15.41 -26.41
N LEU A 520 5.03 15.39 -26.40
CA LEU A 520 5.83 15.90 -25.30
C LEU A 520 6.04 17.42 -25.33
N GLY A 521 5.64 18.11 -26.41
CA GLY A 521 5.75 19.57 -26.56
C GLY A 521 6.98 20.04 -27.35
N PHE A 522 7.71 19.12 -28.00
CA PHE A 522 8.86 19.45 -28.85
C PHE A 522 8.45 19.59 -30.32
N GLU A 523 9.01 20.58 -31.00
CA GLU A 523 8.95 20.67 -32.46
C GLU A 523 10.37 20.56 -33.01
N VAL A 524 10.71 19.37 -33.53
CA VAL A 524 12.04 19.02 -34.00
C VAL A 524 11.97 18.54 -35.44
N THR A 525 12.84 19.06 -36.30
CA THR A 525 12.95 18.63 -37.69
C THR A 525 14.38 18.26 -38.03
N ARG A 526 14.58 17.18 -38.79
CA ARG A 526 15.92 16.79 -39.26
C ARG A 526 16.46 17.81 -40.26
N ALA A 527 17.67 18.30 -40.00
CA ALA A 527 18.38 19.26 -40.85
C ALA A 527 19.44 18.58 -41.74
N GLY A 528 19.98 17.44 -41.29
CA GLY A 528 20.97 16.65 -42.02
C GLY A 528 21.25 15.30 -41.35
N PRO A 529 22.28 14.55 -41.79
CA PRO A 529 22.57 13.21 -41.27
C PRO A 529 22.78 13.16 -39.76
N GLY A 530 23.42 14.17 -39.16
CA GLY A 530 23.67 14.29 -37.71
C GLY A 530 23.29 15.66 -37.15
N SER A 531 22.18 16.24 -37.63
CA SER A 531 21.74 17.56 -37.17
C SER A 531 20.22 17.68 -37.10
N LEU A 532 19.74 18.29 -36.02
CA LEU A 532 18.33 18.56 -35.75
C LEU A 532 18.11 20.07 -35.57
N HIS A 533 16.98 20.57 -36.07
CA HIS A 533 16.49 21.91 -35.77
C HIS A 533 15.39 21.82 -34.72
N VAL A 534 15.58 22.49 -33.60
CA VAL A 534 14.60 22.61 -32.51
C VAL A 534 13.92 23.97 -32.62
N ARG A 535 12.60 23.97 -32.82
CA ARG A 535 11.80 25.20 -32.97
C ARG A 535 11.00 25.53 -31.73
N SER A 536 10.52 24.51 -31.03
CA SER A 536 9.66 24.65 -29.86
C SER A 536 10.04 23.64 -28.80
N ILE A 537 9.87 24.03 -27.53
CA ILE A 537 10.08 23.19 -26.35
C ILE A 537 8.84 23.24 -25.45
N PRO A 538 8.67 22.33 -24.48
CA PRO A 538 7.51 22.34 -23.60
C PRO A 538 7.52 23.60 -22.70
N ALA A 539 6.39 24.32 -22.63
CA ALA A 539 6.29 25.60 -21.93
C ALA A 539 6.60 25.49 -20.42
N LEU A 540 6.27 24.36 -19.80
CA LEU A 540 6.61 24.08 -18.39
C LEU A 540 8.13 23.98 -18.15
N LEU A 541 8.92 23.81 -19.21
CA LEU A 541 10.38 23.66 -19.18
C LEU A 541 11.08 24.82 -19.91
N ALA A 542 10.43 25.98 -20.04
CA ALA A 542 10.98 27.15 -20.74
C ALA A 542 12.34 27.64 -20.19
N HIS A 543 12.65 27.32 -18.94
CA HIS A 543 13.90 27.68 -18.26
C HIS A 543 14.95 26.57 -18.27
N ALA A 544 14.64 25.39 -18.84
CA ALA A 544 15.56 24.27 -18.97
C ALA A 544 16.59 24.53 -20.08
N GLU A 545 17.68 23.75 -20.08
CA GLU A 545 18.69 23.77 -21.13
C GLU A 545 18.20 22.88 -22.31
N PRO A 546 17.80 23.45 -23.47
CA PRO A 546 17.09 22.70 -24.50
C PRO A 546 17.90 21.59 -25.16
N GLU A 547 19.22 21.73 -25.25
CA GLU A 547 20.07 20.77 -25.95
C GLU A 547 20.23 19.48 -25.14
N GLY A 548 20.59 19.59 -23.86
CA GLY A 548 20.70 18.47 -22.94
C GLY A 548 19.39 17.74 -22.75
N LEU A 549 18.29 18.48 -22.55
CA LEU A 549 16.95 17.92 -22.42
C LEU A 549 16.57 17.04 -23.63
N LEU A 550 16.75 17.56 -24.85
CA LEU A 550 16.38 16.81 -26.05
C LEU A 550 17.28 15.57 -26.25
N ARG A 551 18.58 15.65 -25.92
CA ARG A 551 19.49 14.49 -26.02
C ARG A 551 19.10 13.36 -25.07
N ASP A 552 18.74 13.68 -23.84
CA ASP A 552 18.35 12.68 -22.85
C ASP A 552 17.02 12.03 -23.25
N VAL A 553 16.04 12.81 -23.70
CA VAL A 553 14.75 12.30 -24.23
C VAL A 553 14.98 11.39 -25.45
N LEU A 554 15.86 11.75 -26.38
CA LEU A 554 16.19 10.90 -27.55
C LEU A 554 16.91 9.61 -27.14
N THR A 555 17.73 9.66 -26.09
CA THR A 555 18.41 8.49 -25.54
C THR A 555 17.39 7.51 -24.95
N ASP A 556 16.46 8.01 -24.13
CA ASP A 556 15.40 7.21 -23.52
C ASP A 556 14.47 6.61 -24.59
N LEU A 557 14.05 7.41 -25.58
CA LEU A 557 13.23 6.92 -26.70
C LEU A 557 13.92 5.79 -27.47
N ARG A 558 15.25 5.83 -27.62
CA ARG A 558 16.02 4.79 -28.30
C ARG A 558 16.11 3.51 -27.47
N GLU A 559 16.24 3.61 -26.15
CA GLU A 559 16.32 2.45 -25.26
C GLU A 559 14.96 1.74 -25.11
N HIS A 560 13.86 2.50 -25.13
CA HIS A 560 12.51 1.98 -24.84
C HIS A 560 11.60 1.82 -26.05
N GLY A 561 12.01 2.29 -27.24
CA GLY A 561 11.17 2.57 -28.40
C GLY A 561 10.37 1.43 -29.03
N GLN A 562 10.45 0.18 -28.57
CA GLN A 562 9.67 -0.93 -29.19
C GLN A 562 9.09 -1.99 -28.24
N SER A 563 9.09 -1.83 -26.90
CA SER A 563 8.42 -2.83 -26.06
C SER A 563 7.81 -2.40 -24.72
N ARG A 564 6.50 -2.65 -24.67
CA ARG A 564 5.57 -2.92 -23.54
C ARG A 564 5.38 -1.82 -22.48
N ARG A 565 4.17 -1.24 -22.60
CA ARG A 565 3.47 -0.23 -21.78
C ARG A 565 3.87 1.19 -22.14
N VAL A 566 3.22 1.71 -23.19
CA VAL A 566 3.25 3.13 -23.60
C VAL A 566 3.18 4.06 -22.39
N ALA A 567 2.38 3.73 -21.38
CA ALA A 567 2.26 4.51 -20.15
C ALA A 567 3.52 4.53 -19.26
N SER A 568 4.24 3.42 -19.10
CA SER A 568 5.45 3.38 -18.25
C SER A 568 6.64 4.08 -18.90
N ALA A 569 6.84 3.86 -20.20
CA ALA A 569 7.87 4.56 -20.97
C ALA A 569 7.59 6.08 -21.03
N ARG A 570 6.32 6.47 -21.18
CA ARG A 570 5.89 7.88 -21.08
C ARG A 570 6.23 8.48 -19.73
N ASP A 571 5.88 7.81 -18.64
CA ASP A 571 6.12 8.31 -17.29
C ASP A 571 7.62 8.46 -17.00
N GLU A 572 8.47 7.61 -17.60
CA GLU A 572 9.93 7.73 -17.55
C GLU A 572 10.43 8.98 -18.31
N LEU A 573 9.95 9.22 -19.53
CA LEU A 573 10.27 10.43 -20.31
C LEU A 573 9.87 11.71 -19.58
N LEU A 574 8.67 11.75 -18.98
CA LEU A 574 8.20 12.89 -18.19
C LEU A 574 9.08 13.10 -16.93
N SER A 575 9.61 12.03 -16.34
CA SER A 575 10.56 12.11 -15.23
C SER A 575 11.89 12.72 -15.67
N THR A 576 12.45 12.25 -16.78
CA THR A 576 13.68 12.82 -17.38
C THR A 576 13.49 14.31 -17.66
N MET A 577 12.37 14.69 -18.27
CA MET A 577 12.01 16.08 -18.55
C MET A 577 11.92 16.95 -17.28
N ALA A 578 11.36 16.42 -16.19
CA ALA A 578 11.24 17.13 -14.91
C ALA A 578 12.60 17.44 -14.27
N CYS A 579 13.59 16.56 -14.42
CA CYS A 579 14.96 16.77 -13.92
C CYS A 579 15.63 18.00 -14.54
N HIS A 580 15.36 18.27 -15.83
CA HIS A 580 15.90 19.44 -16.54
C HIS A 580 15.20 20.75 -16.21
N GLY A 581 13.95 20.70 -15.73
CA GLY A 581 13.22 21.84 -15.19
C GLY A 581 13.59 22.20 -13.75
N ALA A 582 14.32 21.32 -13.05
CA ALA A 582 14.63 21.49 -11.65
C ALA A 582 15.71 22.56 -11.40
N VAL A 583 15.49 23.39 -10.39
CA VAL A 583 16.40 24.47 -9.96
C VAL A 583 17.84 23.94 -9.85
N ARG A 584 18.79 24.59 -10.54
CA ARG A 584 20.23 24.26 -10.49
C ARG A 584 20.68 24.07 -9.03
N ALA A 585 21.39 22.96 -8.77
CA ALA A 585 22.13 22.76 -7.53
C ALA A 585 22.88 24.03 -7.12
N ASN A 586 22.62 24.50 -5.89
CA ASN A 586 23.20 25.68 -5.26
C ASN A 586 22.62 27.06 -5.63
N ARG A 587 21.44 27.17 -6.26
CA ARG A 587 20.74 28.47 -6.29
C ARG A 587 20.30 28.85 -4.88
N ARG A 588 20.65 30.07 -4.46
CA ARG A 588 20.12 30.65 -3.20
C ARG A 588 18.68 31.09 -3.41
N LEU A 589 17.74 30.51 -2.66
CA LEU A 589 16.35 30.91 -2.66
C LEU A 589 16.10 31.96 -1.58
N THR A 590 15.22 32.91 -1.88
CA THR A 590 14.67 33.85 -0.90
C THR A 590 13.64 33.14 -0.01
N VAL A 591 13.39 33.67 1.20
CA VAL A 591 12.38 33.11 2.13
C VAL A 591 10.98 33.00 1.48
N PRO A 592 10.49 33.99 0.71
CA PRO A 592 9.25 33.84 -0.04
C PRO A 592 9.27 32.71 -1.07
N GLU A 593 10.37 32.54 -1.83
CA GLU A 593 10.52 31.44 -2.79
C GLU A 593 10.54 30.07 -2.08
N MET A 594 11.23 29.97 -0.93
CA MET A 594 11.24 28.75 -0.12
C MET A 594 9.83 28.42 0.39
N ASN A 595 9.12 29.40 0.93
CA ASN A 595 7.74 29.20 1.40
C ASN A 595 6.82 28.79 0.26
N ALA A 596 6.93 29.42 -0.92
CA ALA A 596 6.16 29.03 -2.10
C ALA A 596 6.41 27.57 -2.49
N LEU A 597 7.67 27.11 -2.46
CA LEU A 597 8.00 25.71 -2.70
C LEU A 597 7.34 24.78 -1.66
N LEU A 598 7.37 25.14 -0.38
CA LEU A 598 6.68 24.37 0.67
C LEU A 598 5.17 24.29 0.42
N ARG A 599 4.53 25.41 0.00
CA ARG A 599 3.10 25.41 -0.36
C ARG A 599 2.85 24.51 -1.57
N ASP A 600 3.70 24.56 -2.58
CA ASP A 600 3.61 23.72 -3.78
C ASP A 600 3.74 22.23 -3.43
N MET A 601 4.64 21.86 -2.50
CA MET A 601 4.76 20.49 -2.02
C MET A 601 3.48 20.01 -1.33
N GLU A 602 2.86 20.84 -0.49
CA GLU A 602 1.66 20.43 0.25
C GLU A 602 0.45 20.18 -0.65
N ILE A 603 0.34 20.89 -1.79
CA ILE A 603 -0.76 20.67 -2.75
C ILE A 603 -0.46 19.57 -3.76
N THR A 604 0.81 19.25 -3.99
CA THR A 604 1.24 18.28 -5.00
C THR A 604 1.06 16.86 -4.48
N GLU A 605 0.35 16.02 -5.25
CA GLU A 605 0.18 14.60 -4.94
C GLU A 605 1.53 13.88 -4.88
N ARG A 606 1.70 12.97 -3.92
CA ARG A 606 2.92 12.14 -3.76
C ARG A 606 4.20 12.96 -3.61
N SER A 607 4.11 14.22 -3.19
CA SER A 607 5.24 15.12 -3.01
C SER A 607 6.23 14.69 -1.94
N GLY A 608 5.87 13.72 -1.09
CA GLY A 608 6.72 13.16 -0.03
C GLY A 608 7.87 12.28 -0.53
N GLN A 609 7.86 11.85 -1.78
CA GLN A 609 8.98 11.13 -2.40
C GLN A 609 9.35 11.72 -3.76
N CYS A 610 10.63 11.63 -4.12
CA CYS A 610 11.07 11.95 -5.47
C CYS A 610 10.72 10.82 -6.44
N ASN A 611 10.93 11.06 -7.73
CA ASN A 611 10.70 10.07 -8.79
C ASN A 611 11.56 8.80 -8.63
N HIS A 612 12.62 8.87 -7.82
CA HIS A 612 13.48 7.76 -7.46
C HIS A 612 13.15 7.15 -6.08
N GLY A 613 12.01 7.49 -5.47
CA GLY A 613 11.55 6.94 -4.19
C GLY A 613 12.33 7.39 -2.94
N ARG A 614 13.18 8.42 -3.04
CA ARG A 614 13.85 9.02 -1.88
C ARG A 614 12.90 10.01 -1.20
N PRO A 615 12.91 10.13 0.14
CA PRO A 615 12.08 11.12 0.82
C PRO A 615 12.51 12.53 0.38
N THR A 616 11.53 13.40 0.10
CA THR A 616 11.76 14.82 -0.23
C THR A 616 11.82 15.68 1.04
N TRP A 617 11.37 15.16 2.19
CA TRP A 617 11.38 15.86 3.46
C TRP A 617 11.51 14.89 4.64
N ALA A 618 11.91 15.42 5.80
CA ALA A 618 11.97 14.74 7.07
C ALA A 618 11.49 15.65 8.20
N ARG A 619 10.87 15.07 9.24
CA ARG A 619 10.40 15.78 10.44
C ARG A 619 11.22 15.37 11.65
N PHE A 620 11.53 16.37 12.48
CA PHE A 620 12.14 16.20 13.79
C PHE A 620 11.29 16.95 14.81
N SER A 621 10.57 16.20 15.65
CA SER A 621 9.72 16.79 16.70
C SER A 621 10.57 17.50 17.77
N LEU A 622 9.99 18.50 18.44
CA LEU A 622 10.66 19.16 19.56
C LEU A 622 11.12 18.17 20.65
N ALA A 623 10.31 17.15 20.95
CA ALA A 623 10.67 16.10 21.91
C ALA A 623 11.86 15.24 21.47
N GLU A 624 12.05 15.01 20.16
CA GLU A 624 13.24 14.34 19.62
C GLU A 624 14.49 15.21 19.75
N ILE A 625 14.35 16.49 19.41
CA ILE A 625 15.44 17.46 19.50
C ILE A 625 15.85 17.63 20.97
N ASP A 626 14.90 17.77 21.90
CA ASP A 626 15.17 17.88 23.34
C ASP A 626 15.94 16.66 23.88
N ARG A 627 15.62 15.45 23.39
CA ARG A 627 16.35 14.23 23.77
C ARG A 627 17.82 14.27 23.34
N TRP A 628 18.15 14.87 22.20
CA TRP A 628 19.55 15.02 21.77
C TRP A 628 20.37 15.89 22.73
N PHE A 629 19.72 16.83 23.41
CA PHE A 629 20.33 17.73 24.38
C PHE A 629 20.07 17.33 25.84
N LEU A 630 19.54 16.12 26.08
CA LEU A 630 19.21 15.61 27.42
C LEU A 630 18.27 16.54 28.21
N ARG A 631 17.42 17.32 27.53
CA ARG A 631 16.41 18.17 28.16
C ARG A 631 15.18 17.33 28.56
N GLY A 632 14.57 17.65 29.70
CA GLY A 632 13.40 16.91 30.23
C GLY A 632 13.73 15.62 31.01
N ARG A 633 14.99 15.47 31.45
CA ARG A 633 15.41 14.49 32.45
C ARG A 633 15.66 15.14 33.81
#